data_AF-A0A7X8MND9-F1
#
_entry.id   AF-A0A7X8MND9-F1
#
_cell.length_a   1.000
_cell.length_b   1.000
_cell.length_c   1.000
_cell.angle_alpha   90.00
_cell.angle_beta   90.00
_cell.angle_gamma   90.00
#
_symmetry.space_group_name_H-M   'P 1'
#
loop_
_entity.id
_entity.type
_entity.pdbx_description
1 polymer ?
#
loop_
_entity_poly.entity_id
_entity_poly.type
_entity_poly.pdbx_seq_one_letter_code
_entity_poly.pdbx_strand_id
1 'polypeptide(L)'
;MRNQMFDILKGLGIISVIVSHVYRGGTDPLAVFVRELAMWCVPMFFMVQGYFMYSPTYRRWLQSSWKKIKKSYIPYLYWAVAYGAFYYITANKTFTIMDLILGKTALHLYYMFYYIVFAICCPLLYFLPKVLRRYLLYFMIISNIYWVYMLEISKTYGVHWISWSGPAPIKWWGFIAIGMLLGEYKQIGAFISKHYKAFFVGAVAVAAIGLIEPYLNNTLGYLFNKVAIFPLATGVTLALAIYYSSEKAIGRDFLNYVGSRTFGIYLGHFFFVDILRNQIIPGDRALVAVIVLGICLAAKAIKDRVTIHLPWNKDARVSA
;
A
#
# COMPACT_ATOMS: atom_id res chain seq x y z
N MET A 1 -16.20 -12.66 -9.45
CA MET A 1 -16.41 -12.72 -7.99
C MET A 1 -15.30 -11.97 -7.27
N ARG A 2 -15.66 -11.23 -6.22
CA ARG A 2 -14.74 -10.49 -5.35
C ARG A 2 -14.03 -11.51 -4.43
N ASN A 3 -12.70 -11.56 -4.47
CA ASN A 3 -11.93 -12.51 -3.65
C ASN A 3 -11.65 -11.89 -2.27
N GLN A 4 -12.26 -12.47 -1.23
CA GLN A 4 -12.19 -11.99 0.15
C GLN A 4 -10.76 -11.91 0.70
N MET A 5 -9.87 -12.84 0.32
CA MET A 5 -8.47 -12.82 0.78
C MET A 5 -7.76 -11.52 0.40
N PHE A 6 -7.99 -11.00 -0.83
CA PHE A 6 -7.39 -9.72 -1.23
C PHE A 6 -7.96 -8.53 -0.47
N ASP A 7 -9.22 -8.58 -0.06
CA ASP A 7 -9.79 -7.51 0.74
C ASP A 7 -9.27 -7.57 2.17
N ILE A 8 -9.13 -8.77 2.75
CA ILE A 8 -8.49 -8.95 4.05
C ILE A 8 -7.05 -8.45 4.05
N LEU A 9 -6.26 -8.77 3.02
CA LEU A 9 -4.90 -8.24 2.88
C LEU A 9 -4.89 -6.71 2.85
N LYS A 10 -5.81 -6.08 2.11
CA LYS A 10 -5.96 -4.61 2.12
C LYS A 10 -6.37 -4.10 3.50
N GLY A 11 -7.22 -4.82 4.23
CA GLY A 11 -7.64 -4.51 5.59
C GLY A 11 -6.47 -4.50 6.57
N LEU A 12 -5.66 -5.55 6.57
CA LEU A 12 -4.42 -5.62 7.35
C LEU A 12 -3.41 -4.57 6.91
N GLY A 13 -3.31 -4.33 5.60
CA GLY A 13 -2.44 -3.31 5.02
C GLY A 13 -2.81 -1.91 5.49
N ILE A 14 -4.10 -1.54 5.48
CA ILE A 14 -4.52 -0.20 5.89
C ILE A 14 -4.39 0.02 7.40
N ILE A 15 -4.61 -1.02 8.21
CA ILE A 15 -4.30 -0.99 9.65
C ILE A 15 -2.80 -0.75 9.83
N SER A 16 -1.96 -1.46 9.08
CA SER A 16 -0.50 -1.28 9.12
C SER A 16 -0.06 0.11 8.67
N VAL A 17 -0.74 0.72 7.68
CA VAL A 17 -0.49 2.13 7.29
C VAL A 17 -0.73 3.06 8.47
N ILE A 18 -1.90 2.96 9.13
CA ILE A 18 -2.23 3.78 10.30
C ILE A 18 -1.16 3.59 11.39
N VAL A 19 -0.87 2.34 11.75
CA VAL A 19 0.16 1.99 12.74
C VAL A 19 1.52 2.61 12.36
N SER A 20 1.95 2.49 11.11
CA SER A 20 3.22 3.05 10.66
C SER A 20 3.32 4.58 10.84
N HIS A 21 2.20 5.30 10.70
CA HIS A 21 2.13 6.74 10.88
C HIS A 21 2.07 7.14 12.34
N VAL A 22 1.31 6.41 13.17
CA VAL A 22 1.20 6.70 14.61
C VAL A 22 2.53 6.41 15.33
N TYR A 23 3.22 5.34 14.93
CA TYR A 23 4.53 4.95 15.47
C TYR A 23 5.73 5.64 14.79
N ARG A 24 5.48 6.50 13.79
CA ARG A 24 6.53 7.32 13.18
C ARG A 24 7.15 8.24 14.23
N GLY A 25 8.46 8.45 14.18
CA GLY A 25 9.19 9.35 15.09
C GLY A 25 9.37 8.82 16.53
N GLY A 26 8.83 7.65 16.88
CA GLY A 26 9.22 6.97 18.11
C GLY A 26 10.67 6.48 18.01
N THR A 27 11.44 6.71 19.07
CA THR A 27 12.84 6.27 19.22
C THR A 27 12.98 5.06 20.13
N ASP A 28 11.94 4.72 20.89
CA ASP A 28 11.92 3.54 21.74
C ASP A 28 11.93 2.24 20.91
N PRO A 29 12.53 1.15 21.41
CA PRO A 29 12.69 -0.10 20.65
C PRO A 29 11.37 -0.68 20.14
N LEU A 30 10.31 -0.60 20.93
CA LEU A 30 8.99 -1.09 20.55
C LEU A 30 8.43 -0.29 19.36
N ALA A 31 8.53 1.04 19.40
CA ALA A 31 8.07 1.87 18.31
C ALA A 31 8.85 1.67 17.02
N VAL A 32 10.16 1.47 17.11
CA VAL A 32 10.98 1.10 15.96
C VAL A 32 10.52 -0.24 15.41
N PHE A 33 10.38 -1.27 16.25
CA PHE A 33 9.95 -2.60 15.84
C PHE A 33 8.59 -2.61 15.15
N VAL A 34 7.57 -2.05 15.79
CA VAL A 34 6.21 -1.98 15.24
C VAL A 34 6.20 -1.23 13.92
N ARG A 35 6.98 -0.13 13.80
CA ARG A 35 7.06 0.65 12.58
C ARG A 35 7.74 -0.12 11.44
N GLU A 36 8.91 -0.74 11.68
CA GLU A 36 9.61 -1.50 10.65
C GLU A 36 8.74 -2.68 10.17
N LEU A 37 8.10 -3.39 11.10
CA LEU A 37 7.16 -4.46 10.77
C LEU A 37 6.01 -3.92 9.89
N ALA A 38 5.38 -2.81 10.28
CA ALA A 38 4.23 -2.24 9.58
C ALA A 38 4.52 -1.77 8.14
N MET A 39 5.78 -1.55 7.75
CA MET A 39 6.15 -1.05 6.42
C MET A 39 5.89 -2.05 5.28
N TRP A 40 5.64 -3.34 5.58
CA TRP A 40 5.25 -4.35 4.57
C TRP A 40 4.03 -3.96 3.72
N CYS A 41 3.14 -3.13 4.26
CA CYS A 41 1.83 -2.84 3.68
C CYS A 41 1.90 -2.09 2.34
N VAL A 42 2.83 -1.14 2.18
CA VAL A 42 2.94 -0.34 0.95
C VAL A 42 3.34 -1.22 -0.25
N PRO A 43 4.42 -2.02 -0.18
CA PRO A 43 4.71 -3.01 -1.22
C PRO A 43 3.58 -4.01 -1.46
N MET A 44 2.87 -4.45 -0.41
CA MET A 44 1.72 -5.35 -0.56
C MET A 44 0.64 -4.75 -1.45
N PHE A 45 0.28 -3.47 -1.26
CA PHE A 45 -0.72 -2.85 -2.13
C PHE A 45 -0.29 -2.81 -3.59
N PHE A 46 1.01 -2.62 -3.87
CA PHE A 46 1.55 -2.70 -5.23
C PHE A 46 1.51 -4.14 -5.77
N MET A 47 1.85 -5.16 -4.98
CA MET A 47 1.70 -6.56 -5.38
C MET A 47 0.24 -6.92 -5.70
N VAL A 48 -0.71 -6.52 -4.85
CA VAL A 48 -2.14 -6.72 -5.08
C VAL A 48 -2.61 -5.96 -6.31
N GLN A 49 -2.14 -4.73 -6.51
CA GLN A 49 -2.45 -3.95 -7.70
C GLN A 49 -1.98 -4.67 -8.97
N GLY A 50 -0.73 -5.13 -9.01
CA GLY A 50 -0.15 -5.86 -10.14
C GLY A 50 -0.93 -7.14 -10.47
N TYR A 51 -1.35 -7.90 -9.45
CA TYR A 51 -2.12 -9.14 -9.62
C TYR A 51 -3.41 -8.92 -10.43
N PHE A 52 -4.12 -7.83 -10.16
CA PHE A 52 -5.38 -7.51 -10.86
C PHE A 52 -5.19 -6.79 -12.21
N MET A 53 -3.96 -6.54 -12.65
CA MET A 53 -3.70 -5.93 -13.96
C MET A 53 -3.87 -6.91 -15.12
N TYR A 54 -3.71 -8.22 -14.87
CA TYR A 54 -3.97 -9.23 -15.87
C TYR A 54 -5.47 -9.33 -16.15
N SER A 55 -5.93 -8.69 -17.24
CA SER A 55 -7.31 -8.76 -17.69
C SER A 55 -7.39 -8.59 -19.20
N PRO A 56 -8.26 -9.34 -19.91
CA PRO A 56 -8.52 -9.14 -21.35
C PRO A 56 -8.91 -7.69 -21.72
N THR A 57 -9.34 -6.90 -20.73
CA THR A 57 -9.65 -5.48 -20.89
C THR A 57 -8.43 -4.58 -21.19
N TYR A 58 -7.19 -5.08 -21.20
CA TYR A 58 -6.04 -4.28 -21.62
C TYR A 58 -6.20 -3.71 -23.05
N ARG A 59 -6.96 -4.38 -23.94
CA ARG A 59 -7.31 -3.86 -25.28
C ARG A 59 -8.12 -2.55 -25.24
N ARG A 60 -8.86 -2.29 -24.16
CA ARG A 60 -9.61 -1.05 -23.90
C ARG A 60 -8.89 -0.20 -22.86
N TRP A 61 -7.56 -0.13 -22.96
CA TRP A 61 -6.70 0.55 -21.99
C TRP A 61 -7.16 1.97 -21.68
N LEU A 62 -7.44 2.81 -22.69
CA LEU A 62 -7.88 4.19 -22.49
C LEU A 62 -9.13 4.28 -21.60
N GLN A 63 -10.17 3.49 -21.91
CA GLN A 63 -11.42 3.48 -21.14
C GLN A 63 -11.19 2.98 -19.70
N SER A 64 -10.36 1.95 -19.53
CA SER A 64 -10.02 1.38 -18.22
C SER A 64 -9.23 2.38 -17.38
N SER A 65 -8.21 3.01 -17.96
CA SER A 65 -7.39 4.07 -17.33
C SER A 65 -8.25 5.25 -16.92
N TRP A 66 -9.14 5.73 -17.80
CA TRP A 66 -10.06 6.81 -17.48
C TRP A 66 -11.00 6.47 -16.31
N LYS A 67 -11.52 5.24 -16.27
CA LYS A 67 -12.32 4.76 -15.14
C LYS A 67 -11.52 4.75 -13.83
N LYS A 68 -10.24 4.36 -13.86
CA LYS A 68 -9.36 4.39 -12.68
C LYS A 68 -9.06 5.82 -12.23
N ILE A 69 -8.82 6.74 -13.16
CA ILE A 69 -8.63 8.17 -12.89
C ILE A 69 -9.87 8.74 -12.20
N LYS A 70 -11.06 8.54 -12.78
CA LYS A 70 -12.32 9.01 -12.18
C LYS A 70 -12.57 8.44 -10.79
N LYS A 71 -12.30 7.14 -10.59
CA LYS A 71 -12.58 6.44 -9.34
C LYS A 71 -11.57 6.74 -8.22
N SER A 72 -10.31 7.01 -8.57
CA SER A 72 -9.21 7.06 -7.60
C SER A 72 -8.45 8.38 -7.61
N TYR A 73 -8.11 8.91 -8.79
CA TYR A 73 -7.34 10.16 -8.89
C TYR A 73 -8.16 11.39 -8.53
N ILE A 74 -9.39 11.49 -9.04
CA ILE A 74 -10.26 12.64 -8.75
C ILE A 74 -10.53 12.75 -7.24
N PRO A 75 -10.95 11.68 -6.52
CA PRO A 75 -11.06 11.73 -5.06
C PRO A 75 -9.74 12.11 -4.39
N TYR A 76 -8.63 11.54 -4.85
CA TYR A 76 -7.31 11.90 -4.34
C TYR A 76 -7.01 13.40 -4.47
N LEU A 77 -7.31 14.04 -5.60
CA LEU A 77 -7.06 15.47 -5.81
C LEU A 77 -7.88 16.33 -4.84
N TYR A 78 -9.15 15.98 -4.60
CA TYR A 78 -9.96 16.68 -3.58
C TYR A 78 -9.30 16.60 -2.20
N TRP A 79 -8.80 15.43 -1.82
CA TRP A 79 -8.09 15.27 -0.55
C TRP A 79 -6.75 15.99 -0.55
N ALA A 80 -5.99 15.99 -1.64
CA ALA A 80 -4.72 16.69 -1.75
C ALA A 80 -4.88 18.20 -1.55
N VAL A 81 -5.95 18.79 -2.11
CA VAL A 81 -6.33 20.19 -1.88
C VAL A 81 -6.74 20.41 -0.43
N ALA A 82 -7.56 19.53 0.15
CA ALA A 82 -7.98 19.64 1.55
C ALA A 82 -6.78 19.61 2.51
N TYR A 83 -5.81 18.71 2.30
CA TYR A 83 -4.57 18.67 3.09
C TYR A 83 -3.71 19.92 2.87
N GLY A 84 -3.57 20.38 1.63
CA GLY A 84 -2.85 21.61 1.32
C GLY A 84 -3.44 22.81 2.07
N ALA A 85 -4.76 22.98 2.00
CA ALA A 85 -5.47 24.05 2.70
C ALA A 85 -5.33 23.92 4.23
N PHE A 86 -5.45 22.70 4.77
CA PHE A 86 -5.27 22.45 6.21
C PHE A 86 -3.88 22.86 6.70
N TYR A 87 -2.81 22.45 6.01
CA TYR A 87 -1.44 22.81 6.41
C TYR A 87 -1.08 24.26 6.12
N TYR A 88 -1.72 24.88 5.14
CA TYR A 88 -1.62 26.32 4.92
C TYR A 88 -2.21 27.08 6.12
N ILE A 89 -3.40 26.71 6.59
CA ILE A 89 -4.07 27.38 7.72
C ILE A 89 -3.35 27.11 9.05
N THR A 90 -2.95 25.86 9.31
CA THR A 90 -2.44 25.45 10.63
C THR A 90 -0.94 25.64 10.80
N ALA A 91 -0.16 25.62 9.71
CA ALA A 91 1.30 25.63 9.77
C ALA A 91 1.95 26.62 8.77
N ASN A 92 1.15 27.47 8.13
CA ASN A 92 1.58 28.45 7.11
C ASN A 92 2.43 27.84 5.98
N LYS A 93 2.17 26.56 5.64
CA LYS A 93 2.87 25.86 4.56
C LYS A 93 2.16 26.09 3.23
N THR A 94 2.85 26.76 2.31
CA THR A 94 2.38 26.93 0.93
C THR A 94 2.52 25.63 0.14
N PHE A 95 1.69 25.46 -0.90
CA PHE A 95 1.75 24.33 -1.80
C PHE A 95 1.43 24.76 -3.23
N THR A 96 2.02 24.06 -4.20
CA THR A 96 1.86 24.32 -5.63
C THR A 96 0.92 23.31 -6.29
N ILE A 97 0.54 23.57 -7.54
CA ILE A 97 -0.20 22.60 -8.36
C ILE A 97 0.59 21.29 -8.51
N MET A 98 1.93 21.38 -8.63
CA MET A 98 2.77 20.19 -8.72
C MET A 98 2.77 19.39 -7.42
N ASP A 99 2.63 20.04 -6.26
CA ASP A 99 2.52 19.32 -4.98
C ASP A 99 1.20 18.55 -4.87
N LEU A 100 0.12 19.06 -5.47
CA LEU A 100 -1.16 18.36 -5.58
C LEU A 100 -1.05 17.14 -6.49
N ILE A 101 -0.35 17.25 -7.63
CA ILE A 101 -0.19 16.15 -8.59
C ILE A 101 0.74 15.06 -8.02
N LEU A 102 1.86 15.47 -7.41
CA LEU A 102 2.89 14.57 -6.90
C LEU A 102 2.59 14.00 -5.49
N GLY A 103 1.52 14.47 -4.84
CA GLY A 103 1.10 13.98 -3.53
C GLY A 103 2.01 14.45 -2.41
N LYS A 104 2.54 15.67 -2.54
CA LYS A 104 3.44 16.29 -1.56
C LYS A 104 2.70 17.08 -0.48
N THR A 105 1.39 17.31 -0.62
CA THR A 105 0.60 18.06 0.37
C THR A 105 0.38 17.31 1.69
N ALA A 106 0.52 15.99 1.71
CA ALA A 106 0.59 15.21 2.95
C ALA A 106 1.50 13.99 2.78
N LEU A 107 2.13 13.57 3.87
CA LEU A 107 3.19 12.55 3.86
C LEU A 107 2.76 11.21 3.24
N HIS A 108 1.51 10.78 3.38
CA HIS A 108 1.06 9.51 2.83
C HIS A 108 0.70 9.62 1.34
N LEU A 109 0.27 10.80 0.87
CA LEU A 109 -0.33 11.01 -0.45
C LEU A 109 0.58 10.69 -1.63
N TYR A 110 1.91 10.72 -1.48
CA TYR A 110 2.85 10.33 -2.52
C TYR A 110 2.55 8.94 -3.09
N TYR A 111 2.02 8.03 -2.27
CA TYR A 111 1.70 6.66 -2.71
C TYR A 111 0.63 6.67 -3.81
N MET A 112 -0.32 7.61 -3.79
CA MET A 112 -1.36 7.70 -4.80
C MET A 112 -0.82 8.10 -6.17
N PHE A 113 0.20 8.96 -6.21
CA PHE A 113 0.91 9.28 -7.44
C PHE A 113 1.47 8.00 -8.08
N TYR A 114 2.26 7.21 -7.34
CA TYR A 114 2.81 5.95 -7.85
C TYR A 114 1.72 4.94 -8.20
N TYR A 115 0.70 4.80 -7.36
CA TYR A 115 -0.42 3.90 -7.60
C TYR A 115 -1.10 4.20 -8.93
N ILE A 116 -1.28 5.47 -9.28
CA ILE A 116 -1.97 5.87 -10.52
C ILE A 116 -1.05 5.75 -11.72
N VAL A 117 0.21 6.16 -11.59
CA VAL A 117 1.24 5.94 -12.62
C VAL A 117 1.29 4.46 -12.99
N PHE A 118 1.39 3.55 -12.02
CA PHE A 118 1.39 2.12 -12.32
C PHE A 118 0.04 1.63 -12.85
N ALA A 119 -1.07 2.10 -12.29
CA ALA A 119 -2.42 1.73 -12.73
C ALA A 119 -2.67 2.01 -14.22
N ILE A 120 -2.03 3.06 -14.74
CA ILE A 120 -2.13 3.52 -16.13
C ILE A 120 -1.01 2.91 -16.97
N CYS A 121 0.25 3.00 -16.56
CA CYS A 121 1.38 2.62 -17.40
C CYS A 121 1.64 1.11 -17.44
N CYS A 122 1.57 0.40 -16.31
CA CYS A 122 1.92 -1.03 -16.27
C CYS A 122 1.03 -1.94 -17.14
N PRO A 123 -0.29 -1.68 -17.30
CA PRO A 123 -1.10 -2.42 -18.26
C PRO A 123 -0.61 -2.32 -19.71
N LEU A 124 0.15 -1.29 -20.08
CA LEU A 124 0.71 -1.16 -21.43
C LEU A 124 1.71 -2.28 -21.74
N LEU A 125 2.33 -2.89 -20.73
CA LEU A 125 3.22 -4.04 -20.90
C LEU A 125 2.51 -5.25 -21.53
N TYR A 126 1.18 -5.33 -21.45
CA TYR A 126 0.41 -6.41 -22.08
C TYR A 126 0.27 -6.27 -23.61
N PHE A 127 0.64 -5.11 -24.18
CA PHE A 127 0.78 -4.98 -25.65
C PHE A 127 2.07 -5.63 -26.18
N LEU A 128 3.04 -5.91 -25.31
CA LEU A 128 4.30 -6.53 -25.70
C LEU A 128 4.16 -8.05 -25.87
N PRO A 129 4.99 -8.67 -26.73
CA PRO A 129 5.11 -10.12 -26.79
C PRO A 129 5.38 -10.73 -25.41
N LYS A 130 4.78 -11.91 -25.14
CA LYS A 130 4.84 -12.55 -23.81
C LYS A 130 6.26 -12.72 -23.28
N VAL A 131 7.20 -13.08 -24.15
CA VAL A 131 8.61 -13.27 -23.81
C VAL A 131 9.25 -11.95 -23.37
N LEU A 132 9.09 -10.89 -24.16
CA LEU A 132 9.62 -9.56 -23.82
C LEU A 132 9.00 -9.01 -22.53
N ARG A 133 7.67 -9.14 -22.36
CA ARG A 133 6.98 -8.75 -21.12
C ARG A 133 7.59 -9.46 -19.91
N ARG A 134 7.83 -10.77 -19.99
CA ARG A 134 8.43 -11.54 -18.89
C ARG A 134 9.80 -10.99 -18.49
N TYR A 135 10.69 -10.75 -19.46
CA TYR A 135 12.00 -10.17 -19.18
C TYR A 135 11.91 -8.77 -18.58
N LEU A 136 10.99 -7.93 -19.07
CA LEU A 136 10.75 -6.62 -18.48
C LEU A 136 10.25 -6.69 -17.03
N LEU A 137 9.37 -7.64 -16.71
CA LEU A 137 8.91 -7.86 -15.33
C LEU A 137 10.07 -8.30 -14.42
N TYR A 138 10.97 -9.17 -14.88
CA TYR A 138 12.18 -9.53 -14.12
C TYR A 138 13.13 -8.34 -13.98
N PHE A 139 13.33 -7.56 -15.04
CA PHE A 139 14.11 -6.33 -14.98
C PHE A 139 13.53 -5.35 -13.95
N MET A 140 12.21 -5.16 -13.89
CA MET A 140 11.56 -4.32 -12.88
C MET A 140 11.85 -4.80 -11.46
N ILE A 141 11.85 -6.11 -11.21
CA ILE A 141 12.19 -6.68 -9.90
C ILE A 141 13.65 -6.40 -9.54
N ILE A 142 14.58 -6.77 -10.43
CA ILE A 142 16.03 -6.67 -10.17
C ILE A 142 16.45 -5.20 -10.01
N SER A 143 15.99 -4.33 -10.91
CA SER A 143 16.30 -2.90 -10.86
C SER A 143 15.71 -2.21 -9.62
N ASN A 144 14.58 -2.68 -9.09
CA ASN A 144 14.03 -2.18 -7.84
C ASN A 144 14.89 -2.59 -6.64
N ILE A 145 15.35 -3.85 -6.60
CA ILE A 145 16.27 -4.32 -5.56
C ILE A 145 17.56 -3.50 -5.61
N TYR A 146 18.13 -3.33 -6.80
CA TYR A 146 19.31 -2.51 -7.04
C TYR A 146 19.11 -1.07 -6.55
N TRP A 147 18.00 -0.43 -6.92
CA TRP A 147 17.72 0.96 -6.54
C TRP A 147 17.66 1.13 -5.01
N VAL A 148 16.95 0.22 -4.34
CA VAL A 148 16.81 0.27 -2.89
C VAL A 148 18.13 -0.05 -2.19
N TYR A 149 18.93 -0.97 -2.73
CA TYR A 149 20.30 -1.23 -2.26
C TYR A 149 21.18 0.02 -2.38
N MET A 150 21.13 0.72 -3.51
CA MET A 150 21.87 1.97 -3.68
C MET A 150 21.42 3.07 -2.72
N LEU A 151 20.11 3.18 -2.43
CA LEU A 151 19.60 4.12 -1.42
C LEU A 151 20.11 3.78 -0.01
N GLU A 152 20.21 2.49 0.31
CA GLU A 152 20.76 2.02 1.57
C GLU A 152 22.26 2.33 1.68
N ILE A 153 23.04 2.00 0.65
CA ILE A 153 24.48 2.32 0.62
C ILE A 153 24.73 3.82 0.75
N SER A 154 23.96 4.64 0.03
CA SER A 154 24.03 6.09 0.08
C SER A 154 23.74 6.63 1.48
N LYS A 155 22.73 6.08 2.18
CA LYS A 155 22.37 6.51 3.53
C LYS A 155 23.36 6.03 4.59
N THR A 156 23.86 4.81 4.47
CA THR A 156 24.71 4.17 5.50
C THR A 156 26.17 4.58 5.38
N TYR A 157 26.68 4.70 4.15
CA TYR A 157 28.11 4.94 3.89
C TYR A 157 28.41 6.30 3.25
N GLY A 158 27.39 7.12 2.98
CA GLY A 158 27.57 8.44 2.35
C GLY A 158 27.98 8.39 0.88
N VAL A 159 27.94 7.21 0.24
CA VAL A 159 28.32 7.05 -1.16
C VAL A 159 27.14 7.40 -2.07
N HIS A 160 27.18 8.59 -2.64
CA HIS A 160 26.10 9.12 -3.48
C HIS A 160 26.31 8.77 -4.97
N TRP A 161 25.84 7.59 -5.39
CA TRP A 161 25.89 7.16 -6.80
C TRP A 161 24.70 7.65 -7.63
N ILE A 162 23.56 7.90 -6.98
CA ILE A 162 22.30 8.29 -7.63
C ILE A 162 21.82 9.59 -6.99
N SER A 163 21.89 10.69 -7.74
CA SER A 163 21.28 11.97 -7.35
C SER A 163 19.95 12.14 -8.09
N TRP A 164 18.85 11.66 -7.49
CA TRP A 164 17.50 11.88 -8.02
C TRP A 164 16.59 12.41 -6.91
N SER A 165 16.17 13.66 -7.06
CA SER A 165 15.28 14.35 -6.12
C SER A 165 13.79 14.23 -6.49
N GLY A 166 13.50 13.69 -7.67
CA GLY A 166 12.14 13.50 -8.17
C GLY A 166 11.47 12.22 -7.67
N PRO A 167 10.21 11.97 -8.07
CA PRO A 167 9.56 10.69 -7.86
C PRO A 167 10.35 9.57 -8.53
N ALA A 168 10.52 8.43 -7.85
CA ALA A 168 11.30 7.30 -8.33
C ALA A 168 10.42 6.03 -8.42
N PRO A 169 9.66 5.83 -9.53
CA PRO A 169 8.81 4.64 -9.69
C PRO A 169 9.59 3.33 -9.61
N ILE A 170 10.86 3.34 -10.01
CA ILE A 170 11.78 2.21 -9.92
C ILE A 170 11.90 1.63 -8.50
N LYS A 171 11.63 2.43 -7.47
CA LYS A 171 11.62 2.01 -6.06
C LYS A 171 10.46 1.05 -5.71
N TRP A 172 9.41 0.99 -6.53
CA TRP A 172 8.18 0.27 -6.20
C TRP A 172 7.72 -0.70 -7.28
N TRP A 173 8.18 -0.50 -8.51
CA TRP A 173 7.67 -1.25 -9.67
C TRP A 173 8.00 -2.76 -9.62
N GLY A 174 8.99 -3.19 -8.83
CA GLY A 174 9.34 -4.60 -8.66
C GLY A 174 8.22 -5.35 -7.93
N PHE A 175 7.60 -4.70 -6.94
CA PHE A 175 6.43 -5.24 -6.25
C PHE A 175 5.22 -5.36 -7.17
N ILE A 176 5.00 -4.38 -8.06
CA ILE A 176 3.96 -4.50 -9.12
C ILE A 176 4.26 -5.70 -10.01
N ALA A 177 5.52 -5.87 -10.42
CA ALA A 177 5.92 -6.95 -11.31
C ALA A 177 5.71 -8.34 -10.69
N ILE A 178 6.00 -8.52 -9.38
CA ILE A 178 5.67 -9.75 -8.63
C ILE A 178 4.16 -10.03 -8.73
N GLY A 179 3.33 -9.02 -8.49
CA GLY A 179 1.89 -9.12 -8.63
C GLY A 179 1.46 -9.55 -10.02
N MET A 180 1.96 -8.88 -11.06
CA MET A 180 1.64 -9.17 -12.46
C MET A 180 2.03 -10.59 -12.86
N LEU A 181 3.21 -11.07 -12.44
CA LEU A 181 3.64 -12.45 -12.66
C LEU A 181 2.68 -13.45 -12.00
N LEU A 182 2.30 -13.22 -10.74
CA LEU A 182 1.33 -14.10 -10.05
C LEU A 182 -0.05 -14.09 -10.73
N GLY A 183 -0.49 -12.93 -11.23
CA GLY A 183 -1.77 -12.79 -11.95
C GLY A 183 -1.77 -13.48 -13.32
N GLU A 184 -0.64 -13.42 -14.05
CA GLU A 184 -0.49 -14.02 -15.38
C GLU A 184 -0.27 -15.54 -15.31
N TYR A 185 0.53 -16.04 -14.36
CA TYR A 185 0.92 -17.44 -14.25
C TYR A 185 0.12 -18.16 -13.16
N LYS A 186 -1.18 -18.39 -13.40
CA LYS A 186 -2.11 -19.03 -12.45
C LYS A 186 -1.64 -20.40 -11.93
N GLN A 187 -0.86 -21.13 -12.72
CA GLN A 187 -0.22 -22.39 -12.31
C GLN A 187 0.66 -22.25 -11.06
N ILE A 188 1.28 -21.09 -10.84
CA ILE A 188 2.05 -20.80 -9.63
C ILE A 188 1.12 -20.75 -8.42
N GLY A 189 -0.03 -20.07 -8.56
CA GLY A 189 -1.04 -20.03 -7.50
C GLY A 189 -1.56 -21.43 -7.14
N ALA A 190 -1.83 -22.28 -8.14
CA ALA A 190 -2.23 -23.66 -7.93
C ALA A 190 -1.14 -24.48 -7.20
N PHE A 191 0.13 -24.29 -7.58
CA PHE A 191 1.27 -24.93 -6.94
C PHE A 191 1.43 -24.50 -5.47
N ILE A 192 1.31 -23.20 -5.19
CA ILE A 192 1.33 -22.65 -3.83
C ILE A 192 0.22 -23.28 -2.99
N SER A 193 -1.02 -23.33 -3.51
CA SER A 193 -2.15 -23.93 -2.80
C SER A 193 -1.92 -25.41 -2.49
N LYS A 194 -1.33 -26.17 -3.42
CA LYS A 194 -1.01 -27.59 -3.21
C LYS A 194 0.06 -27.79 -2.13
N HIS A 195 1.02 -26.88 -2.01
CA HIS A 195 2.16 -26.97 -1.09
C HIS A 195 2.13 -25.90 0.02
N TYR A 196 0.93 -25.49 0.43
CA TYR A 196 0.73 -24.28 1.25
C TYR A 196 1.53 -24.26 2.55
N LYS A 197 1.73 -25.41 3.22
CA LYS A 197 2.51 -25.48 4.47
C LYS A 197 3.98 -25.10 4.25
N ALA A 198 4.61 -25.66 3.22
CA ALA A 198 6.00 -25.37 2.88
C ALA A 198 6.16 -23.90 2.46
N PHE A 199 5.24 -23.39 1.64
CA PHE A 199 5.22 -21.98 1.24
C PHE A 199 4.96 -21.04 2.42
N PHE A 200 4.11 -21.42 3.38
CA PHE A 200 3.87 -20.63 4.57
C PHE A 200 5.12 -20.53 5.44
N VAL A 201 5.78 -21.66 5.73
CA VAL A 201 7.04 -21.67 6.49
C VAL A 201 8.13 -20.88 5.78
N GLY A 202 8.29 -21.08 4.46
CA GLY A 202 9.23 -20.31 3.65
C GLY A 202 8.92 -18.82 3.65
N ALA A 203 7.65 -18.43 3.54
CA ALA A 203 7.23 -17.04 3.60
C ALA A 203 7.51 -16.39 4.95
N VAL A 204 7.28 -17.11 6.06
CA VAL A 204 7.64 -16.66 7.41
C VAL A 204 9.15 -16.51 7.57
N ALA A 205 9.94 -17.46 7.07
CA ALA A 205 11.41 -17.36 7.10
C ALA A 205 11.92 -16.16 6.30
N VAL A 206 11.39 -15.94 5.10
CA VAL A 206 11.72 -14.77 4.26
C VAL A 206 11.31 -13.46 4.96
N ALA A 207 10.14 -13.42 5.59
CA ALA A 207 9.71 -12.27 6.38
C ALA A 207 10.67 -12.00 7.55
N ALA A 208 11.08 -13.05 8.26
CA ALA A 208 11.99 -12.95 9.39
C ALA A 208 13.36 -12.41 8.97
N ILE A 209 13.90 -12.85 7.83
CA ILE A 209 15.15 -12.30 7.26
C ILE A 209 15.02 -10.79 7.05
N GLY A 210 13.94 -10.33 6.40
CA GLY A 210 13.71 -8.91 6.16
C GLY A 210 13.43 -8.08 7.42
N LEU A 211 12.97 -8.73 8.50
CA LEU A 211 12.77 -8.06 9.78
C LEU A 211 14.05 -8.00 10.61
N ILE A 212 14.85 -9.06 10.63
CA ILE A 212 16.02 -9.24 11.51
C ILE A 212 17.27 -8.58 10.94
N GLU A 213 17.51 -8.67 9.63
CA GLU A 213 18.72 -8.15 8.99
C GLU A 213 19.02 -6.68 9.35
N PRO A 214 18.04 -5.75 9.37
CA PRO A 214 18.29 -4.37 9.76
C PRO A 214 18.72 -4.19 11.23
N TYR A 215 18.37 -5.12 12.13
CA TYR A 215 18.83 -5.09 13.52
C TYR A 215 20.28 -5.56 13.61
N LEU A 216 20.63 -6.63 12.88
CA LEU A 216 21.97 -7.20 12.89
C LEU A 216 23.02 -6.23 12.34
N ASN A 217 22.67 -5.49 11.29
CA ASN A 217 23.61 -4.59 10.61
C ASN A 217 23.56 -3.15 11.14
N ASN A 218 22.86 -2.90 12.25
CA ASN A 218 22.56 -1.55 12.77
C ASN A 218 21.98 -0.60 11.71
N THR A 219 21.28 -1.22 10.76
CA THR A 219 20.39 -0.70 9.72
C THR A 219 19.39 0.36 10.14
N LEU A 220 18.83 0.18 11.35
CA LEU A 220 17.47 0.58 11.73
C LEU A 220 17.05 1.99 11.30
N GLY A 221 15.80 2.12 10.86
CA GLY A 221 15.24 3.41 10.43
C GLY A 221 14.81 3.44 8.97
N TYR A 222 13.55 3.84 8.74
CA TYR A 222 12.91 4.00 7.43
C TYR A 222 13.20 2.85 6.45
N LEU A 223 12.70 1.65 6.78
CA LEU A 223 12.83 0.41 5.98
C LEU A 223 12.53 0.58 4.49
N PHE A 224 11.68 1.55 4.12
CA PHE A 224 11.37 1.83 2.72
C PHE A 224 12.60 2.16 1.86
N ASN A 225 13.74 2.53 2.43
CA ASN A 225 14.99 2.78 1.69
C ASN A 225 16.01 1.64 1.84
N LYS A 226 15.59 0.43 2.22
CA LYS A 226 16.49 -0.70 2.49
C LYS A 226 16.09 -1.97 1.78
N VAL A 227 17.08 -2.77 1.41
CA VAL A 227 16.86 -4.02 0.67
C VAL A 227 15.94 -4.96 1.44
N ALA A 228 16.04 -4.95 2.78
CA ALA A 228 15.23 -5.72 3.71
C ALA A 228 13.70 -5.59 3.51
N ILE A 229 13.22 -4.48 2.92
CA ILE A 229 11.79 -4.32 2.60
C ILE A 229 11.28 -5.38 1.61
N PHE A 230 12.13 -5.89 0.72
CA PHE A 230 11.78 -6.95 -0.23
C PHE A 230 11.42 -8.26 0.47
N PRO A 231 12.36 -8.91 1.19
CA PRO A 231 12.06 -10.14 1.91
C PRO A 231 10.95 -9.92 2.94
N LEU A 232 10.93 -8.80 3.69
CA LEU A 232 9.86 -8.54 4.64
C LEU A 232 8.50 -8.50 3.94
N ALA A 233 8.33 -7.65 2.93
CA ALA A 233 7.02 -7.45 2.35
C ALA A 233 6.53 -8.64 1.54
N THR A 234 7.42 -9.30 0.78
CA THR A 234 7.06 -10.50 0.02
C THR A 234 6.70 -11.65 0.97
N GLY A 235 7.50 -11.86 2.03
CA GLY A 235 7.25 -12.90 3.03
C GLY A 235 5.95 -12.68 3.80
N VAL A 236 5.75 -11.49 4.38
CA VAL A 236 4.53 -11.18 5.14
C VAL A 236 3.30 -11.25 4.24
N THR A 237 3.36 -10.70 3.02
CA THR A 237 2.22 -10.74 2.09
C THR A 237 1.84 -12.17 1.74
N LEU A 238 2.82 -13.02 1.41
CA LEU A 238 2.55 -14.40 1.05
C LEU A 238 2.05 -15.24 2.22
N ALA A 239 2.65 -15.08 3.41
CA ALA A 239 2.21 -15.78 4.62
C ALA A 239 0.76 -15.44 4.97
N LEU A 240 0.41 -14.14 4.94
CA LEU A 240 -0.95 -13.68 5.21
C LEU A 240 -1.92 -14.11 4.10
N ALA A 241 -1.51 -14.10 2.83
CA ALA A 241 -2.34 -14.57 1.72
C ALA A 241 -2.68 -16.07 1.90
N ILE A 242 -1.70 -16.89 2.27
CA ILE A 242 -1.91 -18.32 2.54
C ILE A 242 -2.82 -18.52 3.75
N TYR A 243 -2.54 -17.85 4.87
CA TYR A 243 -3.34 -17.97 6.09
C TYR A 243 -4.80 -17.57 5.86
N TYR A 244 -5.04 -16.41 5.22
CA TYR A 244 -6.38 -15.89 4.95
C TYR A 244 -7.07 -16.48 3.72
N SER A 245 -6.41 -17.41 3.01
CA SER A 245 -7.10 -18.27 2.06
C SER A 245 -7.96 -19.34 2.77
N SER A 246 -7.68 -19.64 4.04
CA SER A 246 -8.50 -20.52 4.89
C SER A 246 -9.76 -19.81 5.40
N GLU A 247 -10.89 -20.51 5.42
CA GLU A 247 -12.15 -20.02 5.98
C GLU A 247 -12.10 -19.86 7.51
N LYS A 248 -11.22 -20.61 8.19
CA LYS A 248 -11.08 -20.59 9.65
C LYS A 248 -10.16 -19.46 10.16
N ALA A 249 -9.74 -18.54 9.30
CA ALA A 249 -8.82 -17.48 9.67
C ALA A 249 -9.47 -16.46 10.62
N ILE A 250 -8.73 -16.04 11.66
CA ILE A 250 -9.25 -15.17 12.72
C ILE A 250 -9.54 -13.76 12.17
N GLY A 251 -10.68 -13.19 12.58
CA GLY A 251 -11.05 -11.81 12.25
C GLY A 251 -11.40 -11.57 10.78
N ARG A 252 -11.65 -12.64 10.00
CA ARG A 252 -11.92 -12.61 8.56
C ARG A 252 -12.96 -11.56 8.17
N ASP A 253 -14.11 -11.56 8.83
CA ASP A 253 -15.24 -10.69 8.47
C ASP A 253 -14.93 -9.22 8.75
N PHE A 254 -14.34 -8.94 9.93
CA PHE A 254 -13.92 -7.59 10.29
C PHE A 254 -12.84 -7.08 9.31
N LEU A 255 -11.82 -7.89 9.02
CA LEU A 255 -10.75 -7.49 8.11
C LEU A 255 -11.24 -7.31 6.67
N ASN A 256 -12.18 -8.13 6.22
CA ASN A 256 -12.85 -7.94 4.93
C ASN A 256 -13.69 -6.65 4.91
N TYR A 257 -14.40 -6.34 6.00
CA TYR A 257 -15.15 -5.11 6.17
C TYR A 257 -14.23 -3.87 6.09
N VAL A 258 -13.12 -3.87 6.82
CA VAL A 258 -12.09 -2.81 6.78
C VAL A 258 -11.50 -2.72 5.36
N GLY A 259 -11.13 -3.87 4.79
CA GLY A 259 -10.54 -4.00 3.47
C GLY A 259 -11.37 -3.39 2.34
N SER A 260 -12.69 -3.56 2.41
CA SER A 260 -13.64 -2.96 1.47
C SER A 260 -13.66 -1.43 1.48
N ARG A 261 -13.17 -0.81 2.56
CA ARG A 261 -13.19 0.63 2.83
C ARG A 261 -11.81 1.28 2.79
N THR A 262 -10.77 0.49 2.48
CA THR A 262 -9.35 0.89 2.50
C THR A 262 -9.08 2.26 1.86
N PHE A 263 -9.64 2.55 0.69
CA PHE A 263 -9.36 3.81 -0.01
C PHE A 263 -9.83 5.05 0.76
N GLY A 264 -11.02 4.98 1.38
CA GLY A 264 -11.53 6.10 2.18
C GLY A 264 -10.73 6.29 3.47
N ILE A 265 -10.41 5.19 4.15
CA ILE A 265 -9.56 5.19 5.35
C ILE A 265 -8.19 5.78 5.01
N TYR A 266 -7.59 5.34 3.91
CA TYR A 266 -6.30 5.82 3.43
C TYR A 266 -6.28 7.34 3.21
N LEU A 267 -7.31 7.92 2.59
CA LEU A 267 -7.33 9.36 2.37
C LEU A 267 -7.56 10.17 3.65
N GLY A 268 -8.39 9.66 4.57
CA GLY A 268 -8.81 10.41 5.76
C GLY A 268 -7.93 10.25 7.00
N HIS A 269 -7.27 9.10 7.19
CA HIS A 269 -6.67 8.75 8.48
C HIS A 269 -5.66 9.77 8.99
N PHE A 270 -4.88 10.40 8.11
CA PHE A 270 -3.76 11.25 8.51
C PHE A 270 -4.20 12.57 9.16
N PHE A 271 -5.40 13.08 8.84
CA PHE A 271 -6.01 14.21 9.56
C PHE A 271 -6.13 13.94 11.06
N PHE A 272 -6.53 12.73 11.41
CA PHE A 272 -6.75 12.34 12.79
C PHE A 272 -5.44 11.96 13.49
N VAL A 273 -4.52 11.31 12.78
CA VAL A 273 -3.23 10.92 13.34
C VAL A 273 -2.47 12.14 13.87
N ASP A 274 -2.39 13.22 13.10
CA ASP A 274 -1.59 14.39 13.47
C ASP A 274 -2.11 15.07 14.74
N ILE A 275 -3.43 15.27 14.81
CA ILE A 275 -4.10 15.90 15.95
C ILE A 275 -4.08 14.99 17.19
N LEU A 276 -4.50 13.72 17.04
CA LEU A 276 -4.62 12.80 18.17
C LEU A 276 -3.27 12.48 18.79
N ARG A 277 -2.25 12.24 17.96
CA ARG A 277 -0.91 11.85 18.43
C ARG A 277 -0.18 13.01 19.08
N ASN A 278 -0.30 14.22 18.53
CA ASN A 278 0.54 15.34 18.95
C ASN A 278 -0.14 16.26 19.97
N GLN A 279 -1.48 16.31 20.00
CA GLN A 279 -2.21 17.28 20.84
C GLN A 279 -3.10 16.61 21.89
N ILE A 280 -3.83 15.54 21.55
CA ILE A 280 -4.88 15.01 22.44
C ILE A 280 -4.38 13.86 23.33
N ILE A 281 -3.67 12.89 22.75
CA ILE A 281 -3.20 11.68 23.44
C ILE A 281 -1.69 11.51 23.20
N PRO A 282 -0.85 12.47 23.63
CA PRO A 282 0.59 12.30 23.52
C PRO A 282 1.05 11.16 24.44
N GLY A 283 1.57 10.08 23.85
CA GLY A 283 2.18 8.96 24.59
C GLY A 283 1.56 7.59 24.29
N ASP A 284 0.25 7.51 24.07
CA ASP A 284 -0.42 6.23 23.78
C ASP A 284 -0.68 6.03 22.27
N ARG A 285 0.34 5.48 21.62
CA ARG A 285 0.33 5.21 20.17
C ARG A 285 -0.66 4.10 19.78
N ALA A 286 -0.90 3.13 20.66
CA ALA A 286 -1.82 2.04 20.36
C ALA A 286 -3.26 2.56 20.39
N LEU A 287 -3.63 3.30 21.42
CA LEU A 287 -4.95 3.92 21.55
C LEU A 287 -5.24 4.87 20.39
N VAL A 288 -4.28 5.72 20.01
CA VAL A 288 -4.43 6.60 18.85
C VAL A 288 -4.72 5.81 17.57
N ALA A 289 -4.00 4.71 17.31
CA ALA A 289 -4.24 3.89 16.12
C ALA A 289 -5.67 3.29 16.10
N VAL A 290 -6.15 2.81 17.26
CA VAL A 290 -7.51 2.27 17.41
C VAL A 290 -8.57 3.35 17.18
N ILE A 291 -8.40 4.53 17.79
CA ILE A 291 -9.33 5.65 17.63
C ILE A 291 -9.38 6.12 16.17
N VAL A 292 -8.23 6.28 15.51
CA VAL A 292 -8.17 6.69 14.10
C VAL A 292 -8.91 5.70 13.21
N LEU A 293 -8.69 4.39 13.41
CA LEU A 293 -9.41 3.35 12.67
C LEU A 293 -10.91 3.44 12.94
N GLY A 294 -11.32 3.55 14.21
CA GLY A 294 -12.71 3.68 14.62
C GLY A 294 -13.41 4.88 13.97
N ILE A 295 -12.79 6.06 14.00
CA ILE A 295 -13.32 7.29 13.38
C ILE A 295 -13.50 7.09 11.87
N CYS A 296 -12.50 6.54 11.19
CA CYS A 296 -12.57 6.33 9.74
C CYS A 296 -13.66 5.31 9.35
N LEU A 297 -13.85 4.25 10.14
CA LEU A 297 -14.92 3.28 9.92
C LEU A 297 -16.30 3.89 10.21
N ALA A 298 -16.44 4.64 11.30
CA ALA A 298 -17.68 5.32 11.67
C ALA A 298 -18.10 6.36 10.61
N ALA A 299 -17.17 7.23 10.19
CA ALA A 299 -17.41 8.23 9.15
C ALA A 299 -17.89 7.58 7.84
N LYS A 300 -17.29 6.44 7.47
CA LYS A 300 -17.70 5.69 6.29
C LYS A 300 -19.07 5.03 6.45
N ALA A 301 -19.37 4.46 7.63
CA ALA A 301 -20.67 3.88 7.92
C ALA A 301 -21.79 4.93 7.88
N ILE A 302 -21.55 6.13 8.42
CA ILE A 302 -22.49 7.27 8.34
C ILE A 302 -22.71 7.66 6.89
N LYS A 303 -21.63 7.85 6.11
CA LYS A 303 -21.73 8.15 4.68
C LYS A 303 -22.55 7.09 3.93
N ASP A 304 -22.32 5.82 4.20
CA ASP A 304 -23.06 4.72 3.56
C ASP A 304 -24.56 4.82 3.86
N ARG A 305 -24.94 5.04 5.13
CA ARG A 305 -26.35 5.24 5.54
C ARG A 305 -26.98 6.45 4.85
N VAL A 306 -26.30 7.60 4.86
CA VAL A 306 -26.82 8.83 4.23
C VAL A 306 -27.00 8.63 2.72
N THR A 307 -26.06 7.97 2.05
CA THR A 307 -26.10 7.78 0.58
C THR A 307 -27.24 6.85 0.13
N ILE A 308 -27.68 5.91 0.98
CA ILE A 308 -28.83 5.04 0.71
C ILE A 308 -30.16 5.83 0.72
N HIS A 309 -30.21 6.92 1.48
CA HIS A 309 -31.39 7.78 1.59
C HIS A 309 -31.47 8.85 0.49
N LEU A 310 -30.46 9.00 -0.37
CA LEU A 310 -30.45 10.00 -1.45
C LEU A 310 -31.33 9.57 -2.65
N PRO A 311 -32.08 10.49 -3.26
CA PRO A 311 -33.14 10.19 -4.23
C PRO A 311 -32.63 9.64 -5.57
N TRP A 312 -31.34 9.82 -5.90
CA TRP A 312 -30.71 9.30 -7.12
C TRP A 312 -30.13 7.88 -6.98
N ASN A 313 -30.31 7.23 -5.82
CA ASN A 313 -29.76 5.90 -5.54
C ASN A 313 -30.86 4.82 -5.45
N LYS A 314 -31.96 4.99 -6.19
CA LYS A 314 -33.14 4.11 -6.16
C LYS A 314 -32.83 2.67 -6.59
N ASP A 315 -31.84 2.45 -7.45
CA ASP A 315 -31.44 1.10 -7.90
C ASP A 315 -30.76 0.26 -6.79
N ALA A 316 -30.20 0.92 -5.77
CA ALA A 316 -29.62 0.24 -4.61
C ALA A 316 -30.65 -0.21 -3.57
N ARG A 317 -31.91 0.23 -3.67
CA ARG A 317 -32.99 -0.15 -2.74
C ARG A 317 -33.68 -1.48 -3.10
N VAL A 318 -33.43 -2.02 -4.29
CA VAL A 318 -34.11 -3.22 -4.81
C VAL A 318 -33.28 -4.50 -4.59
N SER A 319 -32.09 -4.40 -3.99
CA SER A 319 -31.17 -5.55 -3.79
C SER A 319 -30.61 -5.67 -2.37
N ALA A 320 -31.26 -5.05 -1.38
CA ALA A 320 -30.96 -5.25 0.03
C ALA A 320 -31.84 -6.35 0.62
#